data_AF-A0A1Y2BWI8-F1
#
_entry.id   AF-A0A1Y2BWI8-F1
#
_cell.length_a   1.000
_cell.length_b   1.000
_cell.length_c   1.000
_cell.angle_alpha   90.00
_cell.angle_beta   90.00
_cell.angle_gamma   90.00
#
_symmetry.space_group_name_H-M   'P 1'
#
loop_
_entity.id
_entity.type
_entity.pdbx_description
1 polymer ?
#
loop_
_entity_poly.entity_id
_entity_poly.type
_entity_poly.pdbx_seq_one_letter_code
_entity_poly.pdbx_strand_id
1 'polypeptide(L)'
;TGRCGSSYGFCNFGECCSKYGYCGTTEEYCGNGCQPAFGDCNQFNRTSKKPEPTTNSNKRCGSGVGICNFGECCSRDGYCGKTDEYCGNGCQHAFGDCNEEYIYPSPTKAPTQTPKTKRCGPGYGFCDFEECCSQDGYCGTTSEYCDSCQPIYSGRCDNNNSNKKKRCGLGYGFCGNNECCSKYGYCGTTEEYCGYGCQQYYGDRCDENGDEVESNKRCGFKYGYCSDDECCSKKGYCGKTEEHCGKGCQTFFGGYCNDDEDDGFPNFPIDF
;
A
#
# COMPACT_ATOMS: atom_id res chain seq x y z
N THR A 1 -15.64 20.24 -9.20
CA THR A 1 -15.97 18.92 -8.64
C THR A 1 -15.76 17.85 -9.70
N GLY A 2 -14.93 16.85 -9.42
CA GLY A 2 -14.65 15.71 -10.31
C GLY A 2 -15.68 14.59 -10.15
N ARG A 3 -15.84 13.75 -11.16
CA ARG A 3 -16.65 12.52 -11.08
C ARG A 3 -15.77 11.39 -10.52
N CYS A 4 -16.37 10.50 -9.74
CA CYS A 4 -15.70 9.34 -9.15
C CYS A 4 -16.60 8.10 -9.16
N GLY A 5 -16.03 6.94 -8.83
CA GLY A 5 -16.71 5.65 -8.80
C GLY A 5 -16.13 4.68 -9.82
N SER A 6 -16.72 3.49 -9.92
CA SER A 6 -16.21 2.37 -10.72
C SER A 6 -15.89 2.71 -12.19
N SER A 7 -16.60 3.68 -12.77
CA SER A 7 -16.43 4.10 -14.17
C SER A 7 -15.63 5.40 -14.34
N TYR A 8 -15.29 6.09 -13.25
CA TYR A 8 -14.68 7.44 -13.27
C TYR A 8 -13.40 7.57 -12.46
N GLY A 9 -13.07 6.58 -11.63
CA GLY A 9 -11.84 6.56 -10.84
C GLY A 9 -11.99 7.18 -9.44
N PHE A 10 -10.86 7.53 -8.86
CA PHE A 10 -10.73 7.99 -7.47
C PHE A 10 -10.79 9.51 -7.37
N CYS A 11 -11.21 10.01 -6.20
CA CYS A 11 -11.07 11.41 -5.84
C CYS A 11 -9.65 11.78 -5.45
N ASN A 12 -9.35 13.09 -5.39
CA ASN A 12 -8.05 13.55 -4.91
C ASN A 12 -7.85 13.18 -3.44
N PHE A 13 -6.59 13.19 -2.99
CA PHE A 13 -6.26 12.93 -1.59
C PHE A 13 -7.03 13.87 -0.66
N GLY A 14 -7.68 13.30 0.36
CA GLY A 14 -8.54 14.04 1.29
C GLY A 14 -9.97 14.29 0.81
N GLU A 15 -10.31 13.94 -0.43
CA GLU A 15 -11.67 14.04 -0.94
C GLU A 15 -12.40 12.69 -0.86
N CYS A 16 -13.68 12.78 -0.56
CA CYS A 16 -14.57 11.64 -0.53
C CYS A 16 -15.29 11.47 -1.85
N CYS A 17 -15.51 10.22 -2.23
CA CYS A 17 -16.38 9.91 -3.35
C CYS A 17 -17.80 9.72 -2.86
N SER A 18 -18.70 10.67 -3.16
CA SER A 18 -20.09 10.60 -2.73
C SER A 18 -20.82 9.39 -3.31
N LYS A 19 -21.95 9.01 -2.71
CA LYS A 19 -22.84 7.97 -3.27
C LYS A 19 -23.34 8.28 -4.69
N TYR A 20 -23.29 9.55 -5.10
CA TYR A 20 -23.69 10.00 -6.43
C TYR A 20 -22.52 10.07 -7.42
N GLY A 21 -21.32 9.66 -7.01
CA GLY A 21 -20.15 9.60 -7.88
C GLY A 21 -19.51 10.96 -8.14
N TYR A 22 -19.48 11.81 -7.12
CA TYR A 22 -18.80 13.12 -7.17
C TYR A 22 -17.79 13.25 -6.04
N CYS A 23 -16.69 13.96 -6.32
CA CYS A 23 -15.65 14.26 -5.35
C CYS A 23 -15.94 15.54 -4.59
N GLY A 24 -15.69 15.50 -3.29
CA GLY A 24 -15.73 16.67 -2.43
C GLY A 24 -15.36 16.34 -0.99
N THR A 25 -15.20 17.38 -0.18
CA THR A 25 -14.71 17.29 1.19
C THR A 25 -15.78 17.62 2.22
N THR A 26 -17.07 17.69 1.87
CA THR A 26 -18.15 18.01 2.83
C THR A 26 -18.94 16.76 3.22
N GLU A 27 -19.79 16.87 4.25
CA GLU A 27 -20.64 15.77 4.74
C GLU A 27 -21.52 15.14 3.62
N GLU A 28 -21.91 15.92 2.62
CA GLU A 28 -22.67 15.42 1.46
C GLU A 28 -21.88 14.37 0.65
N TYR A 29 -20.56 14.51 0.63
CA TYR A 29 -19.65 13.63 -0.12
C TYR A 29 -19.10 12.51 0.76
N CYS A 30 -18.80 12.85 2.01
CA CYS A 30 -18.09 11.99 2.94
C CYS A 30 -18.97 11.27 3.95
N GLY A 31 -20.24 11.66 4.03
CA GLY A 31 -21.21 11.06 4.93
C GLY A 31 -21.73 9.71 4.44
N ASN A 32 -22.96 9.38 4.83
CA ASN A 32 -23.56 8.08 4.55
C ASN A 32 -23.66 7.79 3.04
N GLY A 33 -23.00 6.71 2.63
CA GLY A 33 -22.94 6.27 1.23
C GLY A 33 -21.68 6.72 0.48
N CYS A 34 -20.71 7.35 1.15
CA CYS A 34 -19.39 7.54 0.58
C CYS A 34 -18.81 6.19 0.09
N GLN A 35 -18.20 6.19 -1.09
CA GLN A 35 -17.65 5.01 -1.75
C GLN A 35 -16.17 4.83 -1.37
N PRO A 36 -15.83 3.96 -0.39
CA PRO A 36 -14.48 3.88 0.20
C PRO A 36 -13.42 3.33 -0.75
N ALA A 37 -13.85 2.63 -1.80
CA ALA A 37 -12.97 2.19 -2.86
C ALA A 37 -12.54 3.31 -3.80
N PHE A 38 -13.10 4.53 -3.68
CA PHE A 38 -12.87 5.63 -4.63
C PHE A 38 -12.62 6.99 -3.95
N GLY A 39 -12.52 7.05 -2.62
CA GLY A 39 -12.20 8.29 -1.88
C GLY A 39 -12.08 8.07 -0.36
N ASP A 40 -11.64 9.12 0.35
CA ASP A 40 -11.28 9.08 1.77
C ASP A 40 -12.49 9.19 2.72
N CYS A 41 -13.38 8.20 2.67
CA CYS A 41 -14.62 8.16 3.46
C CYS A 41 -14.43 8.13 4.99
N ASN A 42 -13.20 7.92 5.46
CA ASN A 42 -12.88 7.83 6.89
C ASN A 42 -12.65 9.18 7.56
N GLN A 43 -12.59 10.28 6.80
CA GLN A 43 -12.35 11.61 7.37
C GLN A 43 -13.60 12.23 8.05
N PHE A 44 -14.81 11.83 7.66
CA PHE A 44 -16.06 12.40 8.21
C PHE A 44 -16.72 11.59 9.33
N ASN A 45 -16.21 10.38 9.61
CA ASN A 45 -16.50 9.71 10.89
C ASN A 45 -15.84 10.43 12.09
N ARG A 46 -15.09 11.52 11.86
CA ARG A 46 -14.50 12.36 12.92
C ARG A 46 -15.26 13.66 13.17
N THR A 47 -16.21 14.07 12.31
CA THR A 47 -16.86 15.39 12.40
C THR A 47 -18.37 15.37 12.66
N SER A 48 -19.04 14.23 12.59
CA SER A 48 -20.43 14.11 13.07
C SER A 48 -20.45 13.84 14.57
N LYS A 49 -20.50 14.94 15.35
CA LYS A 49 -20.67 14.99 16.80
C LYS A 49 -19.55 14.28 17.54
N LYS A 50 -18.60 15.06 18.08
CA LYS A 50 -17.79 14.66 19.25
C LYS A 50 -18.71 13.83 20.17
N PRO A 51 -18.53 12.49 20.30
CA PRO A 51 -18.91 11.88 21.54
C PRO A 51 -18.05 12.66 22.52
N GLU A 52 -18.70 13.39 23.42
CA GLU A 52 -18.04 13.85 24.63
C GLU A 52 -17.11 12.72 25.06
N PRO A 53 -15.82 12.98 25.35
CA PRO A 53 -14.95 11.93 25.83
C PRO A 53 -15.71 11.33 27.00
N THR A 54 -16.27 10.14 26.82
CA THR A 54 -16.77 9.38 27.94
C THR A 54 -15.48 9.04 28.63
N THR A 55 -15.11 9.92 29.56
CA THR A 55 -14.13 9.68 30.60
C THR A 55 -14.68 8.47 31.30
N ASN A 56 -14.33 7.29 30.78
CA ASN A 56 -14.71 6.04 31.38
C ASN A 56 -13.80 5.92 32.59
N SER A 57 -14.20 6.59 33.67
CA SER A 57 -13.56 6.59 34.98
C SER A 57 -13.39 5.17 35.52
N ASN A 58 -14.08 4.21 34.91
CA ASN A 58 -14.05 2.79 35.25
C ASN A 58 -13.04 1.97 34.41
N LYS A 59 -12.23 2.60 33.55
CA LYS A 59 -11.22 1.95 32.68
C LYS A 59 -11.78 0.79 31.83
N ARG A 60 -13.02 0.88 31.38
CA ARG A 60 -13.67 -0.20 30.61
C ARG A 60 -13.72 0.10 29.11
N CYS A 61 -13.58 -0.93 28.30
CA CYS A 61 -13.58 -0.85 26.84
C CYS A 61 -14.21 -2.10 26.21
N GLY A 62 -14.36 -2.08 24.89
CA GLY A 62 -14.90 -3.19 24.11
C GLY A 62 -16.25 -2.86 23.47
N SER A 63 -16.77 -3.83 22.72
CA SER A 63 -18.02 -3.69 21.97
C SER A 63 -19.19 -3.28 22.87
N GLY A 64 -19.83 -2.16 22.55
CA GLY A 64 -20.94 -1.60 23.33
C GLY A 64 -20.54 -0.95 24.67
N VAL A 65 -19.24 -0.80 24.95
CA VAL A 65 -18.73 -0.24 26.21
C VAL A 65 -17.97 1.07 25.98
N GLY A 66 -17.02 1.08 25.06
CA GLY A 66 -16.22 2.27 24.76
C GLY A 66 -14.81 1.93 24.26
N ILE A 67 -14.05 2.98 23.94
CA ILE A 67 -12.65 2.90 23.52
C ILE A 67 -11.74 3.39 24.64
N CYS A 68 -10.51 2.88 24.69
CA CYS A 68 -9.49 3.35 25.60
C CYS A 68 -8.91 4.70 25.20
N ASN A 69 -8.22 5.36 26.14
CA ASN A 69 -7.53 6.61 25.83
C ASN A 69 -6.36 6.35 24.87
N PHE A 70 -5.90 7.41 24.22
CA PHE A 70 -4.75 7.34 23.32
C PHE A 70 -3.51 6.73 24.02
N GLY A 71 -2.93 5.72 23.37
CA GLY A 71 -1.82 4.91 23.86
C GLY A 71 -2.19 3.90 24.94
N GLU A 72 -3.47 3.58 25.14
CA GLU A 72 -3.93 2.49 26.01
C GLU A 72 -4.57 1.36 25.19
N CYS A 73 -4.22 0.14 25.53
CA CYS A 73 -4.74 -1.07 24.94
C CYS A 73 -6.07 -1.46 25.59
N CYS A 74 -6.98 -2.03 24.80
CA CYS A 74 -8.18 -2.66 25.32
C CYS A 74 -7.95 -4.15 25.49
N SER A 75 -7.84 -4.62 26.73
CA SER A 75 -7.59 -6.03 27.03
C SER A 75 -8.73 -6.93 26.54
N ARG A 76 -8.47 -8.24 26.44
CA ARG A 76 -9.52 -9.23 26.12
C ARG A 76 -10.70 -9.18 27.09
N ASP A 77 -10.44 -8.80 28.34
CA ASP A 77 -11.43 -8.74 29.41
C ASP A 77 -12.17 -7.38 29.46
N GLY A 78 -11.88 -6.49 28.50
CA GLY A 78 -12.60 -5.22 28.33
C GLY A 78 -12.14 -4.12 29.29
N TYR A 79 -10.84 -4.09 29.60
CA TYR A 79 -10.23 -3.04 30.42
C TYR A 79 -9.11 -2.29 29.68
N CYS A 80 -8.94 -1.02 30.03
CA CYS A 80 -7.92 -0.14 29.47
C CYS A 80 -6.64 -0.15 30.32
N GLY A 81 -5.50 -0.31 29.66
CA GLY A 81 -4.19 -0.22 30.30
C GLY A 81 -3.04 -0.22 29.30
N LYS A 82 -1.82 -0.02 29.81
CA LYS A 82 -0.61 0.12 28.98
C LYS A 82 0.40 -1.03 29.14
N THR A 83 0.12 -2.00 30.01
CA THR A 83 1.02 -3.14 30.25
C THR A 83 0.66 -4.32 29.35
N ASP A 84 1.56 -5.29 29.23
CA ASP A 84 1.40 -6.50 28.43
C ASP A 84 0.12 -7.28 28.74
N GLU A 85 -0.40 -7.19 29.97
CA GLU A 85 -1.68 -7.79 30.37
C GLU A 85 -2.87 -7.22 29.56
N TYR A 86 -2.77 -5.95 29.15
CA TYR A 86 -3.79 -5.25 28.38
C TYR A 86 -3.48 -5.25 26.89
N CYS A 87 -2.19 -5.14 26.54
CA CYS A 87 -1.70 -5.01 25.17
C CYS A 87 -1.35 -6.33 24.50
N GLY A 88 -1.26 -7.42 25.27
CA GLY A 88 -0.87 -8.73 24.79
C GLY A 88 -1.98 -9.48 24.07
N ASN A 89 -1.88 -10.81 24.09
CA ASN A 89 -2.77 -11.69 23.35
C ASN A 89 -4.25 -11.47 23.70
N GLY A 90 -5.05 -11.15 22.68
CA GLY A 90 -6.49 -10.88 22.82
C GLY A 90 -6.83 -9.41 23.02
N CYS A 91 -5.88 -8.48 22.86
CA CYS A 91 -6.16 -7.06 22.78
C CYS A 91 -7.17 -6.76 21.66
N GLN A 92 -8.20 -5.97 21.97
CA GLN A 92 -9.31 -5.67 21.07
C GLN A 92 -8.99 -4.41 20.24
N HIS A 93 -8.43 -4.60 19.03
CA HIS A 93 -7.83 -3.54 18.21
C HIS A 93 -8.83 -2.44 17.78
N ALA A 94 -10.13 -2.76 17.73
CA ALA A 94 -11.17 -1.77 17.44
C ALA A 94 -11.45 -0.80 18.62
N PHE A 95 -10.89 -1.07 19.81
CA PHE A 95 -11.22 -0.35 21.04
C PHE A 95 -10.00 0.13 21.84
N GLY A 96 -8.78 -0.04 21.32
CA GLY A 96 -7.54 0.47 21.93
C GLY A 96 -6.32 0.23 21.06
N ASP A 97 -5.20 0.86 21.45
CA ASP A 97 -3.95 0.87 20.68
C ASP A 97 -3.12 -0.39 20.96
N CYS A 98 -3.52 -1.51 20.39
CA CYS A 98 -2.80 -2.78 20.53
C CYS A 98 -1.43 -2.69 19.83
N ASN A 99 -0.35 -2.84 20.59
CA ASN A 99 1.02 -2.78 20.07
C ASN A 99 1.32 -3.96 19.12
N GLU A 100 1.82 -3.66 17.91
CA GLU A 100 2.36 -4.65 16.97
C GLU A 100 3.62 -5.38 17.51
N GLU A 101 4.25 -4.83 18.55
CA GLU A 101 5.48 -5.32 19.17
C GLU A 101 5.29 -6.54 20.12
N TYR A 102 4.06 -6.99 20.38
CA TYR A 102 3.78 -8.20 21.19
C TYR A 102 3.34 -9.44 20.38
N ILE A 103 3.49 -9.41 19.05
CA ILE A 103 3.33 -10.61 18.20
C ILE A 103 4.65 -11.39 18.05
N TYR A 104 5.80 -10.80 18.38
CA TYR A 104 7.11 -11.47 18.28
C TYR A 104 7.98 -11.28 19.53
N PRO A 105 8.11 -12.29 20.42
CA PRO A 105 9.14 -12.26 21.44
C PRO A 105 10.53 -12.44 20.78
N SER A 106 11.47 -11.56 21.13
CA SER A 106 12.89 -11.68 20.76
C SER A 106 13.50 -13.03 21.20
N PRO A 107 14.47 -13.60 20.46
CA PRO A 107 14.90 -14.98 20.64
C PRO A 107 15.84 -15.11 21.83
N THR A 108 15.40 -15.80 22.88
CA THR A 108 16.31 -16.41 23.86
C THR A 108 16.29 -17.92 23.69
N LYS A 109 17.48 -18.44 23.40
CA LYS A 109 17.93 -19.82 23.17
C LYS A 109 16.94 -20.97 23.55
N ALA A 110 16.65 -21.77 22.53
CA ALA A 110 15.89 -23.03 22.41
C ALA A 110 15.61 -23.89 23.67
N PRO A 111 14.46 -24.60 23.67
CA PRO A 111 14.51 -25.99 23.19
C PRO A 111 13.46 -26.33 22.11
N THR A 112 13.86 -27.31 21.30
CA THR A 112 13.19 -27.93 20.15
C THR A 112 11.69 -28.20 20.34
N GLN A 113 10.86 -27.38 19.70
CA GLN A 113 9.50 -27.78 19.26
C GLN A 113 9.30 -27.29 17.84
N THR A 114 8.87 -28.22 16.98
CA THR A 114 8.67 -28.05 15.54
C THR A 114 7.65 -26.93 15.27
N PRO A 115 8.00 -25.85 14.56
CA PRO A 115 7.07 -24.75 14.32
C PRO A 115 6.02 -25.18 13.29
N LYS A 116 4.76 -24.83 13.52
CA LYS A 116 3.70 -24.97 12.52
C LYS A 116 3.98 -24.01 11.37
N THR A 117 4.57 -24.52 10.30
CA THR A 117 4.94 -23.77 9.11
C THR A 117 3.72 -23.47 8.24
N LYS A 118 3.61 -22.22 7.75
CA LYS A 118 2.59 -21.76 6.81
C LYS A 118 2.63 -22.64 5.55
N ARG A 119 1.48 -23.08 5.05
CA ARG A 119 1.40 -23.88 3.83
C ARG A 119 1.47 -23.00 2.59
N CYS A 120 2.09 -23.53 1.55
CA CYS A 120 2.22 -22.90 0.24
C CYS A 120 2.10 -23.95 -0.86
N GLY A 121 2.01 -23.49 -2.10
CA GLY A 121 1.84 -24.38 -3.25
C GLY A 121 0.43 -24.34 -3.83
N PRO A 122 0.12 -25.25 -4.77
CA PRO A 122 -1.19 -25.30 -5.42
C PRO A 122 -2.32 -25.43 -4.40
N GLY A 123 -3.23 -24.46 -4.38
CA GLY A 123 -4.38 -24.42 -3.46
C GLY A 123 -4.09 -23.87 -2.07
N TYR A 124 -2.83 -23.55 -1.74
CA TYR A 124 -2.42 -22.96 -0.46
C TYR A 124 -1.81 -21.56 -0.59
N GLY A 125 -1.43 -21.15 -1.80
CA GLY A 125 -0.96 -19.80 -2.09
C GLY A 125 0.56 -19.67 -2.02
N PHE A 126 1.01 -18.45 -1.73
CA PHE A 126 2.40 -18.03 -1.84
C PHE A 126 3.00 -17.79 -0.45
N CYS A 127 4.32 -17.96 -0.34
CA CYS A 127 5.10 -17.54 0.82
C CYS A 127 5.40 -16.04 0.78
N ASP A 128 5.85 -15.50 1.92
CA ASP A 128 6.21 -14.09 2.00
C ASP A 128 7.50 -13.79 1.22
N PHE A 129 7.79 -12.51 0.97
CA PHE A 129 8.81 -12.06 0.02
C PHE A 129 10.22 -12.67 0.24
N GLU A 130 10.59 -12.94 1.48
CA GLU A 130 11.91 -13.53 1.81
C GLU A 130 11.86 -15.04 2.09
N GLU A 131 10.69 -15.67 1.91
CA GLU A 131 10.47 -17.08 2.21
C GLU A 131 10.42 -17.94 0.94
N CYS A 132 10.90 -19.16 1.10
CA CYS A 132 10.86 -20.21 0.10
C CYS A 132 9.69 -21.15 0.38
N CYS A 133 8.93 -21.52 -0.65
CA CYS A 133 8.01 -22.63 -0.59
C CYS A 133 8.76 -23.93 -0.86
N SER A 134 8.89 -24.83 0.11
CA SER A 134 9.54 -26.14 -0.07
C SER A 134 8.74 -27.04 -1.03
N GLN A 135 9.35 -28.12 -1.54
CA GLN A 135 8.60 -29.14 -2.29
C GLN A 135 7.45 -29.73 -1.48
N ASP A 136 7.60 -29.81 -0.15
CA ASP A 136 6.57 -30.33 0.75
C ASP A 136 5.41 -29.34 0.99
N GLY A 137 5.49 -28.15 0.41
CA GLY A 137 4.41 -27.15 0.43
C GLY A 137 4.36 -26.37 1.73
N TYR A 138 5.53 -26.02 2.27
CA TYR A 138 5.66 -25.19 3.47
C TYR A 138 6.57 -24.00 3.22
N CYS A 139 6.26 -22.87 3.84
CA CYS A 139 7.09 -21.67 3.79
C CYS A 139 8.19 -21.72 4.85
N GLY A 140 9.39 -21.29 4.46
CA GLY A 140 10.51 -21.10 5.36
C GLY A 140 11.70 -20.44 4.67
N THR A 141 12.64 -19.95 5.47
CA THR A 141 13.81 -19.19 4.97
C THR A 141 15.11 -20.02 4.97
N THR A 142 15.10 -21.21 5.56
CA THR A 142 16.32 -22.04 5.65
C THR A 142 16.58 -22.78 4.33
N SER A 143 17.81 -23.26 4.17
CA SER A 143 18.25 -24.02 3.00
C SER A 143 17.38 -25.27 2.75
N GLU A 144 16.79 -25.88 3.78
CA GLU A 144 15.80 -26.97 3.62
C GLU A 144 14.59 -26.57 2.73
N TYR A 145 14.15 -25.32 2.82
CA TYR A 145 13.04 -24.78 2.03
C TYR A 145 13.51 -24.24 0.69
N CYS A 146 14.72 -23.67 0.66
CA CYS A 146 15.22 -22.89 -0.47
C CYS A 146 16.10 -23.69 -1.44
N ASP A 147 16.77 -24.75 -0.98
CA ASP A 147 17.59 -25.69 -1.76
C ASP A 147 16.72 -26.63 -2.60
N SER A 148 15.40 -26.68 -2.40
CA SER A 148 14.47 -27.40 -3.29
C SER A 148 13.10 -26.77 -3.21
N CYS A 149 13.01 -25.53 -3.65
CA CYS A 149 11.79 -24.75 -3.57
C CYS A 149 10.87 -24.91 -4.80
N GLN A 150 9.58 -24.60 -4.63
CA GLN A 150 8.60 -24.40 -5.69
C GLN A 150 8.62 -22.90 -6.11
N PRO A 151 9.34 -22.51 -7.18
CA PRO A 151 9.67 -21.10 -7.42
C PRO A 151 8.46 -20.20 -7.68
N ILE A 152 7.36 -20.79 -8.13
CA ILE A 152 6.09 -20.10 -8.37
C ILE A 152 5.44 -19.62 -7.08
N TYR A 153 5.66 -20.34 -5.98
CA TYR A 153 4.99 -20.11 -4.69
C TYR A 153 5.92 -19.52 -3.64
N SER A 154 7.15 -19.19 -4.03
CA SER A 154 8.20 -18.63 -3.16
C SER A 154 8.40 -17.15 -3.45
N GLY A 155 8.72 -16.37 -2.41
CA GLY A 155 9.29 -15.02 -2.58
C GLY A 155 10.76 -15.06 -3.01
N ARG A 156 11.50 -16.11 -2.61
CA ARG A 156 12.90 -16.36 -3.05
C ARG A 156 13.19 -17.85 -3.25
N CYS A 157 14.27 -18.19 -3.95
CA CYS A 157 14.69 -19.57 -4.23
C CYS A 157 16.20 -19.69 -4.46
N ASP A 158 16.89 -20.51 -3.66
CA ASP A 158 18.36 -20.58 -3.67
C ASP A 158 18.88 -21.52 -4.77
N ASN A 159 18.08 -22.52 -5.14
CA ASN A 159 18.33 -23.35 -6.32
C ASN A 159 18.01 -22.60 -7.62
N ASN A 160 18.86 -21.63 -7.91
CA ASN A 160 19.03 -21.03 -9.21
C ASN A 160 19.58 -22.06 -10.19
N ASN A 161 18.71 -22.96 -10.66
CA ASN A 161 18.75 -23.28 -12.07
C ASN A 161 18.24 -22.03 -12.79
N SER A 162 19.17 -21.12 -13.09
CA SER A 162 18.98 -19.81 -13.76
C SER A 162 18.41 -19.93 -15.19
N ASN A 163 17.67 -20.99 -15.50
CA ASN A 163 17.10 -21.32 -16.80
C ASN A 163 15.62 -21.71 -16.77
N LYS A 164 14.92 -21.58 -15.64
CA LYS A 164 13.46 -21.56 -15.65
C LYS A 164 12.99 -20.11 -15.75
N LYS A 165 12.84 -19.68 -17.00
CA LYS A 165 12.21 -18.44 -17.50
C LYS A 165 11.65 -17.55 -16.37
N LYS A 166 12.36 -16.48 -16.04
CA LYS A 166 11.95 -15.43 -15.08
C LYS A 166 10.47 -15.11 -15.27
N ARG A 167 9.62 -15.54 -14.34
CA ARG A 167 8.19 -15.28 -14.37
C ARG A 167 7.91 -13.92 -13.74
N CYS A 168 6.87 -13.25 -14.20
CA CYS A 168 6.39 -11.98 -13.67
C CYS A 168 4.88 -11.89 -13.84
N GLY A 169 4.26 -10.90 -13.20
CA GLY A 169 2.81 -10.74 -13.23
C GLY A 169 2.18 -10.95 -11.86
N LEU A 170 0.86 -10.87 -11.81
CA LEU A 170 0.09 -11.12 -10.60
C LEU A 170 0.43 -12.51 -10.01
N GLY A 171 0.96 -12.53 -8.78
CA GLY A 171 1.42 -13.75 -8.09
C GLY A 171 2.85 -14.20 -8.42
N TYR A 172 3.54 -13.53 -9.35
CA TYR A 172 4.92 -13.87 -9.74
C TYR A 172 5.91 -12.71 -9.54
N GLY A 173 5.42 -11.51 -9.19
CA GLY A 173 6.26 -10.36 -8.88
C GLY A 173 6.73 -9.59 -10.12
N PHE A 174 7.75 -8.76 -9.91
CA PHE A 174 8.27 -7.81 -10.89
C PHE A 174 9.51 -8.37 -11.58
N CYS A 175 9.73 -7.95 -12.83
CA CYS A 175 10.99 -8.14 -13.53
C CYS A 175 12.05 -7.18 -12.99
N GLY A 176 13.31 -7.63 -12.99
CA GLY A 176 14.46 -6.80 -12.59
C GLY A 176 15.26 -6.33 -13.80
N ASN A 177 16.19 -5.39 -13.60
CA ASN A 177 17.16 -4.96 -14.61
C ASN A 177 16.56 -4.42 -15.92
N ASN A 178 15.57 -3.53 -15.87
CA ASN A 178 14.93 -2.93 -17.05
C ASN A 178 14.22 -3.95 -17.97
N GLU A 179 13.87 -5.13 -17.45
CA GLU A 179 13.14 -6.16 -18.19
C GLU A 179 11.63 -5.86 -18.19
N CYS A 180 11.00 -6.18 -19.30
CA CYS A 180 9.58 -6.06 -19.54
C CYS A 180 8.88 -7.33 -19.07
N CYS A 181 7.69 -7.20 -18.49
CA CYS A 181 6.87 -8.36 -18.19
C CYS A 181 5.93 -8.64 -19.35
N SER A 182 6.16 -9.72 -20.10
CA SER A 182 5.30 -10.08 -21.23
C SER A 182 3.86 -10.34 -20.82
N LYS A 183 2.93 -10.28 -21.78
CA LYS A 183 1.52 -10.69 -21.55
C LYS A 183 1.36 -12.12 -21.06
N TYR A 184 2.40 -12.94 -21.24
CA TYR A 184 2.42 -14.35 -20.81
C TYR A 184 3.11 -14.54 -19.44
N GLY A 185 3.51 -13.45 -18.79
CA GLY A 185 4.09 -13.46 -17.45
C GLY A 185 5.53 -13.93 -17.43
N TYR A 186 6.34 -13.45 -18.38
CA TYR A 186 7.77 -13.71 -18.41
C TYR A 186 8.56 -12.41 -18.55
N CYS A 187 9.74 -12.35 -17.95
CA CYS A 187 10.66 -11.23 -18.07
C CYS A 187 11.58 -11.37 -19.26
N GLY A 188 11.77 -10.27 -19.98
CA GLY A 188 12.76 -10.16 -21.05
C GLY A 188 12.80 -8.75 -21.61
N THR A 189 13.77 -8.48 -22.48
CA THR A 189 14.02 -7.15 -23.04
C THR A 189 13.68 -7.03 -24.53
N THR A 190 13.24 -8.12 -25.18
CA THR A 190 12.90 -8.11 -26.60
C THR A 190 11.44 -7.75 -26.83
N GLU A 191 11.07 -7.44 -28.07
CA GLU A 191 9.71 -7.08 -28.49
C GLU A 191 8.65 -8.12 -28.07
N GLU A 192 9.00 -9.41 -27.99
CA GLU A 192 8.09 -10.45 -27.49
C GLU A 192 7.63 -10.21 -26.03
N TYR A 193 8.48 -9.56 -25.24
CA TYR A 193 8.24 -9.26 -23.83
C TYR A 193 7.75 -7.84 -23.61
N CYS A 194 8.29 -6.89 -24.38
CA CYS A 194 8.03 -5.46 -24.23
C CYS A 194 6.86 -4.99 -25.10
N GLY A 195 6.49 -5.71 -26.15
CA GLY A 195 5.45 -5.30 -27.09
C GLY A 195 4.02 -5.47 -26.57
N TYR A 196 3.07 -5.58 -27.50
CA TYR A 196 1.64 -5.55 -27.19
C TYR A 196 1.21 -6.57 -26.12
N GLY A 197 0.63 -6.03 -25.05
CA GLY A 197 0.12 -6.80 -23.90
C GLY A 197 1.12 -6.95 -22.75
N CYS A 198 2.31 -6.34 -22.86
CA CYS A 198 3.24 -6.24 -21.74
C CYS A 198 2.54 -5.67 -20.48
N GLN A 199 2.80 -6.32 -19.34
CA GLN A 199 2.20 -6.02 -18.05
C GLN A 199 3.00 -4.94 -17.32
N GLN A 200 2.64 -3.68 -17.56
CA GLN A 200 3.33 -2.47 -17.06
C GLN A 200 3.56 -2.40 -15.55
N TYR A 201 2.76 -3.10 -14.74
CA TYR A 201 2.92 -3.11 -13.28
C TYR A 201 3.97 -4.10 -12.79
N TYR A 202 4.48 -4.97 -13.67
CA TYR A 202 5.37 -6.06 -13.32
C TYR A 202 6.68 -6.03 -14.11
N GLY A 203 6.95 -4.97 -14.87
CA GLY A 203 8.21 -4.76 -15.59
C GLY A 203 8.31 -3.33 -16.13
N ASP A 204 9.51 -2.93 -16.55
CA ASP A 204 9.86 -1.51 -16.63
C ASP A 204 9.59 -0.83 -17.99
N ARG A 205 9.34 -1.59 -19.08
CA ARG A 205 9.27 -1.05 -20.45
C ARG A 205 8.23 -1.76 -21.33
N CYS A 206 7.00 -1.27 -21.37
CA CYS A 206 6.00 -1.77 -22.31
C CYS A 206 5.88 -0.82 -23.51
N ASP A 207 6.32 -1.27 -24.68
CA ASP A 207 6.24 -0.56 -25.96
C ASP A 207 4.82 -0.70 -26.51
N GLU A 208 3.99 0.33 -26.36
CA GLU A 208 2.64 0.27 -26.90
C GLU A 208 2.57 0.45 -28.42
N ASN A 209 3.59 0.96 -29.12
CA ASN A 209 3.73 0.90 -30.58
C ASN A 209 5.15 1.31 -30.99
N GLY A 210 5.84 0.48 -31.78
CA GLY A 210 7.23 0.66 -32.20
C GLY A 210 7.47 1.83 -33.16
N ASP A 211 7.62 3.03 -32.61
CA ASP A 211 8.34 4.14 -33.23
C ASP A 211 9.39 4.63 -32.23
N GLU A 212 10.61 4.91 -32.71
CA GLU A 212 11.64 5.64 -31.97
C GLU A 212 11.10 7.02 -31.58
N VAL A 213 10.46 7.12 -30.41
CA VAL A 213 10.09 8.39 -29.81
C VAL A 213 10.35 8.27 -28.33
N GLU A 214 11.51 8.78 -27.92
CA GLU A 214 11.73 9.44 -26.63
C GLU A 214 10.91 8.84 -25.48
N SER A 215 11.24 7.61 -25.12
CA SER A 215 10.38 6.73 -24.34
C SER A 215 10.09 7.28 -22.94
N ASN A 216 8.92 7.93 -22.86
CA ASN A 216 7.98 7.93 -21.75
C ASN A 216 8.57 8.18 -20.37
N LYS A 217 9.01 9.41 -20.17
CA LYS A 217 8.92 10.13 -18.90
C LYS A 217 7.46 10.28 -18.48
N ARG A 218 6.70 9.21 -18.23
CA ARG A 218 5.31 9.27 -17.75
C ARG A 218 5.25 8.98 -16.26
N CYS A 219 4.41 9.70 -15.53
CA CYS A 219 4.29 9.62 -14.08
C CYS A 219 2.84 9.86 -13.64
N GLY A 220 2.56 9.57 -12.38
CA GLY A 220 1.22 9.66 -11.81
C GLY A 220 0.70 8.30 -11.37
N PHE A 221 -0.52 8.26 -10.83
CA PHE A 221 -1.12 7.07 -10.22
C PHE A 221 -1.08 5.79 -11.09
N LYS A 222 -1.11 5.94 -12.42
CA LYS A 222 -1.02 4.82 -13.37
C LYS A 222 0.40 4.47 -13.80
N TYR A 223 1.33 5.42 -13.73
CA TYR A 223 2.64 5.34 -14.38
C TYR A 223 3.84 5.42 -13.42
N GLY A 224 3.61 5.66 -12.13
CA GLY A 224 4.66 5.65 -11.09
C GLY A 224 5.32 7.01 -10.88
N TYR A 225 6.56 6.96 -10.40
CA TYR A 225 7.33 8.12 -9.93
C TYR A 225 8.36 8.56 -10.99
N CYS A 226 8.65 9.86 -11.01
CA CYS A 226 9.82 10.40 -11.67
C CYS A 226 11.09 10.19 -10.85
N SER A 227 12.24 10.42 -11.47
CA SER A 227 13.52 10.51 -10.77
C SER A 227 13.48 11.60 -9.69
N ASP A 228 14.27 11.46 -8.63
CA ASP A 228 14.30 12.38 -7.47
C ASP A 228 14.57 13.84 -7.84
N ASP A 229 15.16 14.09 -9.00
CA ASP A 229 15.49 15.42 -9.53
C ASP A 229 14.54 15.89 -10.65
N GLU A 230 13.39 15.22 -10.83
CA GLU A 230 12.37 15.54 -11.83
C GLU A 230 10.97 15.70 -11.21
N CYS A 231 10.22 16.66 -11.72
CA CYS A 231 8.84 16.92 -11.34
C CYS A 231 7.89 16.07 -12.17
N CYS A 232 6.77 15.67 -11.58
CA CYS A 232 5.68 15.05 -12.34
C CYS A 232 4.65 16.11 -12.74
N SER A 233 4.56 16.43 -14.02
CA SER A 233 3.61 17.41 -14.53
C SER A 233 2.16 17.02 -14.27
N LYS A 234 1.26 18.00 -14.30
CA LYS A 234 -0.19 17.76 -14.26
C LYS A 234 -0.67 16.77 -15.33
N LYS A 235 0.02 16.71 -16.47
CA LYS A 235 -0.30 15.82 -17.60
C LYS A 235 0.29 14.41 -17.45
N GLY A 236 0.99 14.15 -16.35
CA GLY A 236 1.59 12.86 -16.05
C GLY A 236 2.87 12.62 -16.84
N TYR A 237 3.73 13.64 -16.92
CA TYR A 237 5.05 13.52 -17.52
C TYR A 237 6.17 14.00 -16.58
N CYS A 238 7.31 13.31 -16.57
CA CYS A 238 8.49 13.70 -15.81
C CYS A 238 9.30 14.75 -16.55
N GLY A 239 9.74 15.77 -15.82
CA GLY A 239 10.64 16.78 -16.38
C GLY A 239 11.01 17.84 -15.36
N LYS A 240 11.93 18.72 -15.74
CA LYS A 240 12.48 19.76 -14.86
C LYS A 240 12.07 21.17 -15.24
N THR A 241 11.28 21.32 -16.31
CA THR A 241 10.87 22.63 -16.81
C THR A 241 9.65 23.14 -16.06
N GLU A 242 9.35 24.42 -16.21
CA GLU A 242 8.18 25.05 -15.58
C GLU A 242 6.85 24.38 -15.95
N GLU A 243 6.72 23.83 -17.17
CA GLU A 243 5.53 23.05 -17.55
C GLU A 243 5.35 21.78 -16.69
N HIS A 244 6.44 21.24 -16.13
CA HIS A 244 6.44 20.03 -15.32
C HIS A 244 6.35 20.34 -13.83
N CYS A 245 7.08 21.36 -13.39
CA CYS A 245 7.22 21.69 -11.97
C CYS A 245 6.21 22.73 -11.49
N GLY A 246 5.62 23.53 -12.38
CA GLY A 246 4.71 24.61 -12.03
C GLY A 246 3.31 24.15 -11.59
N LYS A 247 2.35 25.08 -11.62
CA LYS A 247 0.99 24.89 -11.07
C LYS A 247 0.32 23.59 -11.55
N GLY A 248 0.02 22.69 -10.59
CA GLY A 248 -0.62 21.40 -10.83
C GLY A 248 0.34 20.24 -11.03
N CYS A 249 1.64 20.45 -10.80
CA CYS A 249 2.62 19.39 -10.60
C CYS A 249 2.16 18.42 -9.49
N GLN A 250 2.36 17.12 -9.72
CA GLN A 250 1.94 16.02 -8.87
C GLN A 250 3.07 15.66 -7.90
N THR A 251 3.11 16.34 -6.75
CA THR A 251 4.15 16.23 -5.71
C THR A 251 4.43 14.80 -5.24
N PHE A 252 3.42 13.93 -5.24
CA PHE A 252 3.60 12.54 -4.81
C PHE A 252 4.35 11.68 -5.84
N PHE A 253 4.36 12.07 -7.11
CA PHE A 253 4.92 11.27 -8.20
C PHE A 253 6.18 11.88 -8.81
N GLY A 254 6.73 12.94 -8.22
CA GLY A 254 8.00 13.55 -8.61
C GLY A 254 8.78 14.01 -7.37
N GLY A 255 10.05 14.35 -7.56
CA GLY A 255 10.93 14.73 -6.44
C GLY A 255 10.61 16.10 -5.83
N TYR A 256 10.03 17.01 -6.62
CA TYR A 256 9.63 18.35 -6.19
C TYR A 256 8.59 18.98 -7.13
N CYS A 257 8.00 20.10 -6.70
CA CYS A 257 7.21 21.02 -7.53
C CYS A 257 7.61 22.46 -7.15
N ASN A 258 7.51 23.39 -8.08
CA ASN A 258 7.75 24.82 -7.83
C ASN A 258 6.47 25.39 -7.20
N ASP A 259 6.52 25.70 -5.91
CA ASP A 259 5.45 26.46 -5.25
C ASP A 259 5.60 27.94 -5.66
N ASP A 260 4.80 28.39 -6.63
CA ASP A 260 4.61 29.82 -6.86
C ASP A 260 3.76 30.38 -5.71
N GLU A 261 4.37 31.22 -4.86
CA GLU A 261 3.67 32.09 -3.92
C GLU A 261 2.66 32.98 -4.67
N ASP A 262 1.35 32.74 -4.50
CA ASP A 262 0.28 33.73 -4.21
C ASP A 262 -1.12 33.16 -4.55
N ASP A 263 -1.78 32.56 -3.56
CA ASP A 263 -3.25 32.54 -3.49
C ASP A 263 -3.61 33.00 -2.06
N GLY A 264 -3.85 34.30 -1.93
CA GLY A 264 -3.92 35.04 -0.66
C GLY A 264 -4.90 34.50 0.38
N PHE A 265 -4.38 34.27 1.59
CA PHE A 265 -5.16 34.25 2.82
C PHE A 265 -5.15 35.66 3.45
N PRO A 266 -6.29 36.19 3.92
CA PRO A 266 -6.30 37.42 4.70
C PRO A 266 -5.56 37.18 6.03
N ASN A 267 -4.57 38.04 6.28
CA ASN A 267 -3.86 38.19 7.55
C ASN A 267 -4.86 38.28 8.71
N PHE A 268 -4.78 37.37 9.68
CA PHE A 268 -5.27 37.64 11.03
C PHE A 268 -4.07 38.08 11.87
N PRO A 269 -4.08 39.32 12.41
CA PRO A 269 -3.02 39.80 13.28
C PRO A 269 -3.01 38.99 14.58
N ILE A 270 -1.82 38.59 15.00
CA ILE A 270 -1.56 38.05 16.33
C ILE A 270 -1.17 39.24 17.20
N ASP A 271 -2.12 39.76 17.98
CA ASP A 271 -1.80 40.69 19.06
C ASP A 271 -1.27 39.88 20.26
N PHE A 272 -0.11 40.33 20.76
CA PHE A 272 0.57 39.86 21.97
C PHE A 272 -0.15 40.33 23.25
#